data_AF-A0A535DS64-F1
#
_entry.id   AF-A0A535DS64-F1
#
_cell.length_a   1.000
_cell.length_b   1.000
_cell.length_c   1.000
_cell.angle_alpha   90.00
_cell.angle_beta   90.00
_cell.angle_gamma   90.00
#
_symmetry.space_group_name_H-M   'P 1'
#
loop_
_entity.id
_entity.type
_entity.pdbx_description
1 polymer ?
#
loop_
_entity_poly.entity_id
_entity_poly.type
_entity_poly.pdbx_seq_one_letter_code
_entity_poly.pdbx_strand_id
1 'polypeptide(L)'
;MSVAFLITSFIVVVSPGTGVLYTLAAGLTRGSRAGVIAAVGCTLGIVPQMAAATLGLSALLHTSALAFQTFKYLGIAYLLYLAWSVLREKGALRVDNEIAPRSAAR
;
A
#
# COMPACT_ATOMS: atom_id res chain seq x y z
N MET A 1 -15.59 21.65 10.97
CA MET A 1 -14.86 20.97 9.89
C MET A 1 -14.27 22.03 8.99
N SER A 2 -12.97 22.28 9.09
CA SER A 2 -12.28 23.34 8.33
C SER A 2 -12.22 22.97 6.83
N VAL A 3 -12.39 23.96 5.94
CA VAL A 3 -12.38 23.75 4.47
C VAL A 3 -11.09 23.05 4.01
N ALA A 4 -9.95 23.34 4.67
CA ALA A 4 -8.68 22.65 4.43
C ALA A 4 -8.77 21.13 4.63
N PHE A 5 -9.47 20.66 5.67
CA PHE A 5 -9.65 19.22 5.91
C PHE A 5 -10.44 18.55 4.79
N LEU A 6 -11.50 19.21 4.30
CA LEU A 6 -12.30 18.70 3.18
C LEU A 6 -11.47 18.58 1.90
N ILE A 7 -10.68 19.61 1.57
CA ILE A 7 -9.82 19.61 0.38
C ILE A 7 -8.74 18.53 0.48
N THR A 8 -8.02 18.45 1.61
CA THR A 8 -6.96 17.44 1.79
C THR A 8 -7.54 16.03 1.78
N SER A 9 -8.65 15.79 2.48
CA SER A 9 -9.29 14.46 2.48
C SER A 9 -9.78 14.06 1.09
N PHE A 10 -10.28 15.01 0.28
CA PHE A 10 -10.73 14.73 -1.08
C PHE A 10 -9.57 14.30 -1.98
N ILE A 11 -8.43 15.03 -1.93
CA ILE A 11 -7.22 14.67 -2.69
C ILE A 11 -6.73 13.26 -2.33
N VAL A 12 -6.74 12.92 -1.04
CA VAL A 12 -6.31 11.61 -0.54
C VAL A 12 -7.27 10.49 -0.97
N VAL A 13 -8.59 10.72 -0.90
CA VAL A 13 -9.60 9.73 -1.30
C VAL A 13 -9.59 9.47 -2.81
N VAL A 14 -9.34 10.50 -3.62
CA VAL A 14 -9.32 10.38 -5.09
C VAL A 14 -8.09 9.63 -5.57
N SER A 15 -6.97 9.68 -4.85
CA SER A 15 -5.74 8.95 -5.19
C SER A 15 -5.96 7.44 -4.98
N PRO A 16 -6.28 6.65 -6.03
CA PRO A 16 -6.64 5.27 -5.85
C PRO A 16 -5.37 4.50 -5.50
N GLY A 17 -5.37 3.86 -4.33
CA GLY A 17 -4.24 3.02 -3.93
C GLY A 17 -4.06 1.80 -4.85
N THR A 18 -2.88 1.20 -4.79
CA THR A 18 -2.54 0.00 -5.59
C THR A 18 -3.52 -1.16 -5.36
N GLY A 19 -3.97 -1.36 -4.11
CA GLY A 19 -4.98 -2.38 -3.78
C GLY A 19 -6.35 -2.12 -4.43
N VAL A 20 -6.78 -0.85 -4.48
CA VAL A 20 -8.06 -0.46 -5.09
C VAL A 20 -8.01 -0.67 -6.61
N LEU A 21 -6.91 -0.27 -7.25
CA LEU A 21 -6.68 -0.52 -8.67
C LEU A 21 -6.66 -2.02 -9.01
N TYR A 22 -6.04 -2.85 -8.17
CA TYR A 22 -6.04 -4.30 -8.33
C TYR A 22 -7.45 -4.90 -8.26
N THR A 23 -8.24 -4.53 -7.24
CA THR A 23 -9.62 -5.02 -7.11
C THR A 23 -10.52 -4.54 -8.26
N LEU A 24 -10.34 -3.32 -8.73
CA LEU A 24 -11.06 -2.79 -9.90
C LEU A 24 -10.67 -3.53 -11.17
N ALA A 25 -9.37 -3.74 -11.42
CA ALA A 25 -8.90 -4.49 -12.58
C ALA A 25 -9.42 -5.92 -12.57
N ALA A 26 -9.36 -6.62 -11.43
CA ALA A 26 -9.88 -7.97 -11.26
C ALA A 26 -11.41 -8.05 -11.42
N GLY A 27 -12.13 -7.07 -10.88
CA GLY A 27 -13.59 -6.96 -11.02
C GLY A 27 -14.05 -6.68 -12.45
N LEU A 28 -13.33 -5.82 -13.18
CA LEU A 28 -13.63 -5.47 -14.57
C LEU A 28 -13.21 -6.56 -15.57
N THR A 29 -12.11 -7.27 -15.35
CA THR A 29 -11.61 -8.30 -16.29
C THR A 29 -12.23 -9.67 -16.08
N ARG A 30 -12.57 -10.07 -14.84
CA ARG A 30 -13.02 -11.43 -14.50
C ARG A 30 -14.40 -11.45 -13.80
N GLY A 31 -15.09 -10.30 -13.78
CA GLY A 31 -16.43 -10.15 -13.20
C GLY A 31 -16.44 -9.83 -11.69
N SER A 32 -17.60 -9.40 -11.18
CA SER A 32 -17.77 -8.94 -9.79
C SER A 32 -17.33 -9.97 -8.74
N ARG A 33 -17.54 -11.26 -9.01
CA ARG A 33 -17.10 -12.35 -8.12
C ARG A 33 -15.57 -12.44 -8.01
N ALA A 34 -14.83 -12.26 -9.11
CA ALA A 34 -13.38 -12.27 -9.09
C ALA A 34 -12.82 -11.05 -8.35
N GLY A 35 -13.48 -9.88 -8.46
CA GLY A 35 -13.16 -8.69 -7.68
C GLY A 35 -13.34 -8.90 -6.17
N VAL A 36 -14.42 -9.58 -5.74
CA VAL A 36 -14.64 -9.91 -4.32
C VAL A 36 -13.58 -10.88 -3.80
N ILE A 37 -13.21 -11.90 -4.57
CA ILE A 37 -12.16 -12.85 -4.18
C ILE A 37 -10.80 -12.14 -4.06
N ALA A 38 -10.48 -11.25 -5.01
CA ALA A 38 -9.29 -10.42 -4.97
C ALA A 38 -9.26 -9.50 -3.74
N ALA A 39 -10.39 -8.87 -3.40
CA ALA A 39 -10.52 -8.02 -2.23
C ALA A 39 -10.32 -8.83 -0.94
N VAL A 40 -10.99 -9.97 -0.81
CA VAL A 40 -10.88 -10.86 0.35
C VAL A 40 -9.46 -11.41 0.50
N GLY A 41 -8.81 -11.79 -0.62
CA GLY A 41 -7.41 -12.22 -0.63
C GLY A 41 -6.45 -11.12 -0.18
N CYS A 42 -6.64 -9.89 -0.65
CA CYS A 42 -5.87 -8.73 -0.18
C CYS A 42 -6.08 -8.51 1.33
N THR A 43 -7.32 -8.51 1.81
CA THR A 43 -7.61 -8.32 3.24
C THR A 43 -6.98 -9.43 4.08
N LEU A 44 -7.11 -10.69 3.66
CA LEU A 44 -6.51 -11.83 4.34
C LEU A 44 -4.98 -11.80 4.34
N GLY A 45 -4.34 -11.21 3.33
CA GLY A 45 -2.89 -11.01 3.31
C GLY A 45 -2.44 -9.85 4.20
N ILE A 46 -3.23 -8.77 4.26
CA ILE A 46 -2.90 -7.58 5.06
C ILE A 46 -2.94 -7.87 6.56
N VAL A 47 -3.89 -8.68 7.04
CA VAL A 47 -4.06 -8.96 8.47
C VAL A 47 -2.81 -9.60 9.12
N PRO A 48 -2.28 -10.74 8.64
CA PRO A 48 -1.08 -11.35 9.20
C PRO A 48 0.16 -10.49 8.98
N GLN A 49 0.25 -9.77 7.85
CA GLN A 49 1.32 -8.81 7.59
C GLN A 49 1.31 -7.67 8.63
N MET A 50 0.14 -7.10 8.92
CA MET A 50 -0.03 -6.05 9.93
C MET A 50 0.32 -6.58 11.32
N ALA A 51 -0.12 -7.79 11.67
CA ALA A 51 0.20 -8.40 12.96
C ALA A 51 1.71 -8.65 13.12
N ALA A 52 2.37 -9.17 12.08
CA ALA A 52 3.82 -9.34 12.08
C ALA A 52 4.56 -8.01 12.20
N ALA A 53 4.10 -6.98 11.49
CA ALA A 53 4.69 -5.65 11.55
C ALA A 53 4.50 -5.00 12.92
N THR A 54 3.32 -5.07 13.53
CA THR A 54 3.06 -4.49 14.86
C THR A 54 3.80 -5.26 15.95
N LEU A 55 3.79 -6.60 15.93
CA LEU A 55 4.55 -7.41 16.89
C LEU A 55 6.07 -7.17 16.77
N GLY A 56 6.60 -7.14 15.54
CA GLY A 56 8.00 -6.83 15.28
C GLY A 56 8.37 -5.41 15.71
N LEU A 57 7.53 -4.43 15.42
CA LEU A 57 7.74 -3.04 15.83
C LEU A 57 7.64 -2.88 17.36
N SER A 58 6.70 -3.54 18.01
CA SER A 58 6.58 -3.56 19.48
C SER A 58 7.81 -4.18 20.15
N ALA A 59 8.36 -5.26 19.58
CA ALA A 59 9.61 -5.86 20.07
C ALA A 59 10.80 -4.90 19.92
N LEU A 60 10.89 -4.17 18.80
CA LEU A 60 11.92 -3.16 18.56
C LEU A 60 11.80 -1.96 19.52
N LEU A 61 10.57 -1.51 19.79
CA LEU A 61 10.29 -0.43 20.74
C LEU A 61 10.69 -0.78 22.17
N HIS A 62 10.47 -2.04 22.59
CA HIS A 62 10.81 -2.50 23.93
C HIS A 62 12.32 -2.68 24.12
N THR A 63 13.06 -3.04 23.07
CA THR A 63 14.50 -3.35 23.20
C THR A 63 15.44 -2.16 23.02
N SER A 64 15.07 -1.09 22.27
CA SER A 64 16.01 0.02 22.02
C SER A 64 15.38 1.33 21.54
N ALA A 65 15.58 2.40 22.31
CA ALA A 65 15.20 3.77 21.92
C ALA A 65 15.96 4.29 20.69
N LEU A 66 17.22 3.85 20.48
CA LEU A 66 18.03 4.24 19.33
C LEU A 66 17.53 3.62 18.03
N ALA A 67 17.12 2.33 18.06
CA ALA A 67 16.59 1.63 16.88
C ALA A 67 15.29 2.28 16.38
N PHE A 68 14.41 2.69 17.30
CA PHE A 68 13.18 3.41 16.94
C PHE A 68 13.47 4.77 16.28
N GLN A 69 14.43 5.52 16.82
CA GLN A 69 14.88 6.79 16.22
C GLN A 69 15.39 6.59 14.80
N THR A 70 16.26 5.59 14.57
CA THR A 70 16.77 5.29 13.22
C THR A 70 15.65 4.89 12.28
N PHE A 71 14.73 4.02 12.71
CA PHE A 71 13.59 3.60 11.89
C PHE A 71 12.67 4.77 11.52
N LYS A 72 12.43 5.69 12.45
CA LYS A 72 11.66 6.92 12.21
C LYS A 72 12.32 7.79 11.13
N TYR A 73 13.63 8.05 11.25
CA TYR A 73 14.35 8.84 10.25
C TYR A 73 14.42 8.14 8.90
N LEU A 74 14.59 6.81 8.88
CA LEU A 74 14.58 6.00 7.67
C LEU A 74 13.21 6.07 6.96
N GLY A 75 12.11 6.00 7.72
CA GLY A 75 10.76 6.17 7.19
C GLY A 75 10.53 7.54 6.57
N ILE A 76 11.02 8.61 7.21
CA ILE A 76 10.97 9.97 6.65
C ILE A 76 11.76 10.05 5.35
N ALA A 77 12.99 9.51 5.33
CA ALA A 77 13.82 9.48 4.12
C ALA A 77 13.14 8.69 2.99
N TYR A 78 12.49 7.56 3.31
CA TYR A 78 11.75 6.75 2.34
C TYR A 78 10.55 7.50 1.77
N LEU A 79 9.78 8.21 2.60
CA LEU A 79 8.65 9.03 2.12
C LEU A 79 9.12 10.20 1.24
N LEU A 80 10.23 10.85 1.59
CA LEU A 80 10.83 11.88 0.74
C LEU A 80 11.32 11.30 -0.59
N TYR A 81 11.94 10.12 -0.57
CA TYR A 81 12.33 9.41 -1.78
C TYR A 81 11.11 9.08 -2.65
N LEU A 82 10.03 8.57 -2.06
CA LEU A 82 8.80 8.25 -2.79
C LEU A 82 8.16 9.51 -3.40
N ALA A 83 8.08 10.60 -2.62
CA ALA A 83 7.58 11.90 -3.10
C ALA A 83 8.43 12.43 -4.25
N TRP A 84 9.76 12.32 -4.14
CA TRP A 84 10.69 12.71 -5.20
C TRP A 84 10.57 11.83 -6.45
N SER A 85 10.38 10.51 -6.27
CA SER A 85 10.15 9.57 -7.37
C SER A 85 8.88 9.92 -8.12
N VAL A 86 7.77 10.17 -7.41
CA VAL A 86 6.49 10.61 -7.97
C VAL A 86 6.61 11.96 -8.69
N LEU A 87 7.42 12.88 -8.18
CA LEU A 87 7.63 14.18 -8.82
C LEU A 87 8.52 14.10 -10.08
N ARG A 88 9.50 13.18 -10.11
CA ARG A 88 10.35 12.92 -11.29
C ARG A 88 9.63 12.10 -12.35
N GLU A 89 8.89 11.08 -11.95
CA GLU A 89 8.04 10.29 -12.83
C GLU A 89 6.72 11.04 -13.05
N LYS A 90 6.70 11.94 -14.03
CA LYS A 90 5.48 12.60 -14.53
C LYS A 90 4.39 11.65 -15.08
N GLY A 91 4.46 10.35 -14.78
CA GLY A 91 3.49 9.34 -15.15
C GLY A 91 3.06 8.58 -13.91
N ALA A 92 1.88 8.94 -13.39
CA ALA A 92 1.12 8.03 -12.56
C ALA A 92 1.02 6.67 -13.30
N LEU A 93 1.27 5.57 -12.57
CA LEU A 93 1.08 4.18 -13.01
C LEU A 93 2.23 3.56 -13.82
N ARG A 94 3.41 3.41 -13.22
CA ARG A 94 4.13 2.13 -13.38
C ARG A 94 3.55 1.17 -12.37
N VAL A 95 2.46 0.50 -12.76
CA VAL A 95 2.11 -0.78 -12.12
C VAL A 95 3.25 -1.71 -12.53
N ASP A 96 4.20 -1.91 -11.62
CA ASP A 96 5.26 -2.90 -11.84
C ASP A 96 4.60 -4.19 -12.30
N ASN A 97 5.00 -4.59 -13.50
CA ASN A 97 4.50 -5.74 -14.22
C ASN A 97 5.10 -7.01 -13.57
N GLU A 98 4.84 -7.18 -12.28
CA GLU A 98 5.35 -8.27 -11.47
C GLU A 98 4.20 -9.09 -10.89
N ILE A 99 3.30 -9.51 -11.77
CA ILE A 99 2.61 -10.79 -11.58
C ILE A 99 2.77 -11.54 -12.89
N ALA A 100 3.97 -12.12 -13.06
CA ALA A 100 4.19 -13.19 -14.00
C ALA A 100 3.04 -14.20 -13.87
N PRO A 101 2.44 -14.65 -14.98
CA PRO A 101 1.39 -15.65 -14.93
C PRO A 101 2.00 -16.93 -14.35
N ARG A 102 1.81 -17.17 -13.06
CA ARG A 102 2.09 -18.48 -12.48
C ARG A 102 1.09 -19.46 -13.07
N SER A 103 1.54 -20.06 -14.17
CA SER A 103 1.31 -21.44 -14.57
C SER A 103 -0.01 -22.00 -14.07
N ALA A 104 -1.03 -21.92 -14.93
CA ALA A 104 -2.08 -22.92 -14.97
C ALA A 104 -1.46 -24.24 -15.44
N ALA A 105 -0.67 -24.85 -14.55
CA ALA A 105 -0.38 -26.27 -14.59
C ALA A 105 -1.34 -26.93 -13.60
N ARG A 106 -2.57 -27.20 -14.05
CA ARG A 106 -3.09 -28.56 -14.25
C ARG A 106 -4.58 -28.51 -14.59
#